data_AF-A0A6V7L6N6-F1
#
_entry.id   AF-A0A6V7L6N6-F1
#
_cell.length_a   1.000
_cell.length_b   1.000
_cell.length_c   1.000
_cell.angle_alpha   90.00
_cell.angle_beta   90.00
_cell.angle_gamma   90.00
#
_symmetry.space_group_name_H-M   'P 1'
#
loop_
_entity.id
_entity.type
_entity.pdbx_description
1 polymer ?
#
loop_
_entity_poly.entity_id
_entity_poly.type
_entity_poly.pdbx_seq_one_letter_code
_entity_poly.pdbx_strand_id
1 'polypeptide(L)' 'ASILHVNGTQQLTALMPEDSRTQAEEISVRFKTTKPRGLLLATSLENSSDRLQISLEQGIAKARVHIGGHEK' A
#
# COMPACT_ATOMS: atom_id res chain seq x y z
N ALA A 1 -3.18 -15.60 -0.58
CA ALA A 1 -3.75 -14.50 0.23
C ALA A 1 -3.30 -14.69 1.67
N SER A 2 -2.81 -13.63 2.32
CA SER A 2 -2.37 -13.67 3.72
C SER A 2 -3.34 -12.85 4.57
N ILE A 3 -3.77 -13.38 5.70
CA ILE A 3 -4.64 -12.68 6.66
C ILE A 3 -3.81 -12.38 7.90
N LEU A 4 -3.72 -11.11 8.27
CA LEU A 4 -3.04 -10.67 9.48
C LEU A 4 -4.00 -9.86 10.35
N HIS A 5 -4.11 -10.24 11.62
CA HIS A 5 -4.75 -9.42 12.63
C HIS A 5 -3.70 -8.49 13.22
N VAL A 6 -3.79 -7.20 12.90
CA VAL A 6 -2.88 -6.17 13.41
C VAL A 6 -3.55 -5.33 14.49
N ASN A 7 -2.85 -5.10 15.60
CA ASN A 7 -3.30 -4.25 16.70
C ASN A 7 -2.79 -2.79 16.60
N GLY A 8 -2.06 -2.46 15.53
CA GLY A 8 -1.46 -1.14 15.29
C GLY A 8 0.07 -1.07 15.46
N THR A 9 0.73 -2.11 15.96
CA THR A 9 2.20 -2.20 16.02
C THR A 9 2.79 -3.22 15.05
N GLN A 10 1.94 -4.03 14.43
CA GLN A 10 2.32 -5.08 13.50
C GLN A 10 2.14 -4.59 12.06
N GLN A 11 3.04 -5.00 11.18
CA GLN A 11 2.99 -4.75 9.74
C GLN A 11 3.33 -6.03 8.98
N LEU A 12 2.79 -6.17 7.78
CA LEU A 12 3.17 -7.22 6.85
C LEU A 12 3.89 -6.58 5.66
N THR A 13 5.12 -7.02 5.42
CA THR A 13 5.88 -6.61 4.23
C THR A 13 5.86 -7.76 3.23
N ALA A 14 5.23 -7.53 2.08
CA ALA A 14 5.37 -8.42 0.93
C ALA A 14 6.53 -7.90 0.08
N LEU A 15 7.58 -8.72 -0.06
CA LEU A 15 8.71 -8.40 -0.94
C LEU A 15 8.34 -8.83 -2.36
N MET A 16 8.42 -7.89 -3.29
CA MET A 16 8.32 -8.17 -4.72
C MET A 16 9.72 -8.42 -5.28
N PRO A 17 9.91 -9.40 -6.18
CA PRO A 17 11.17 -9.59 -6.89
C PRO A 17 11.58 -8.32 -7.64
N GLU A 18 12.90 -8.06 -7.77
CA GLU A 18 13.41 -6.86 -8.46
C GLU A 18 12.94 -6.76 -9.93
N ASP A 19 12.74 -7.92 -10.58
CA ASP A 19 12.22 -8.03 -11.95
C ASP A 19 10.69 -7.85 -12.03
N SER A 20 9.99 -7.79 -10.90
CA SER A 20 8.54 -7.57 -10.82
C SER A 20 8.18 -6.09 -11.00
N ARG A 21 8.85 -5.39 -11.92
CA ARG A 21 8.44 -4.06 -12.40
C ARG A 21 7.32 -4.24 -13.42
N THR A 22 6.12 -4.56 -12.95
CA THR A 22 4.98 -4.77 -13.85
C THR A 22 4.12 -3.52 -13.96
N GLN A 23 3.59 -3.27 -15.16
CA GLN A 23 2.76 -2.10 -15.46
C GLN A 23 1.39 -2.13 -14.75
N ALA A 24 0.98 -3.29 -14.23
CA ALA A 24 -0.31 -3.48 -13.60
C ALA A 24 -0.25 -4.63 -12.58
N GLU A 25 -0.21 -4.28 -11.30
CA GLU A 25 -0.48 -5.21 -10.21
C GLU A 25 -1.95 -5.04 -9.78
N GLU A 26 -2.74 -6.12 -9.82
CA GLU A 26 -4.06 -6.10 -9.18
C GLU A 26 -3.87 -6.31 -7.67
N ILE A 27 -4.23 -5.30 -6.88
CA ILE A 27 -4.14 -5.36 -5.42
C ILE A 27 -5.56 -5.40 -4.84
N SER A 28 -5.92 -6.51 -4.23
CA SER A 28 -7.17 -6.67 -3.48
C SER A 28 -6.93 -6.62 -1.97
N VAL A 29 -7.53 -5.64 -1.28
CA VAL A 29 -7.42 -5.47 0.18
C VAL A 29 -8.80 -5.57 0.82
N ARG A 30 -8.94 -6.48 1.79
CA ARG A 30 -10.11 -6.56 2.68
C ARG A 30 -9.67 -6.33 4.10
N PHE A 31 -10.28 -5.37 4.78
CA PHE A 31 -9.99 -5.04 6.17
C PHE A 31 -11.28 -4.77 6.94
N LYS A 32 -11.21 -4.89 8.26
CA LYS A 32 -12.26 -4.48 9.20
C LYS A 32 -11.57 -3.85 10.40
N THR A 33 -11.97 -2.64 10.77
CA THR A 33 -11.40 -1.93 11.91
C THR A 33 -12.43 -1.04 12.57
N THR A 34 -12.26 -0.80 13.87
CA THR A 34 -13.00 0.23 14.62
C THR A 34 -12.21 1.53 14.75
N LYS A 35 -10.96 1.56 14.25
CA LYS A 35 -10.09 2.74 14.30
C LYS A 35 -10.46 3.70 13.15
N PRO A 36 -10.68 5.00 13.44
CA PRO A 36 -11.06 5.97 12.41
C PRO A 36 -9.90 6.42 11.51
N ARG A 37 -8.66 6.09 11.88
CA ARG A 37 -7.44 6.48 11.17
C ARG A 37 -6.41 5.35 11.16
N GLY A 38 -5.57 5.31 10.13
CA GLY A 38 -4.44 4.36 10.04
C GLY A 38 -3.94 4.17 8.60
N LEU A 39 -2.74 3.63 8.47
CA LEU A 39 -2.20 3.17 7.18
C LEU A 39 -2.67 1.72 6.92
N LEU A 40 -3.21 1.45 5.73
CA LEU A 40 -3.66 0.11 5.34
C LEU A 40 -2.70 -0.56 4.37
N LEU A 41 -2.15 0.20 3.43
CA LEU A 41 -1.18 -0.26 2.43
C LEU A 41 -0.25 0.90 2.09
N ALA A 42 1.04 0.61 1.96
CA ALA A 42 2.00 1.47 1.29
C ALA A 42 2.91 0.60 0.43
N THR A 43 3.13 1.02 -0.82
CA THR A 43 4.15 0.42 -1.68
C THR A 43 5.42 1.26 -1.66
N SER A 44 6.55 0.59 -1.86
CA SER A 44 7.86 1.20 -2.06
C SER A 44 8.63 0.33 -3.03
N LEU A 45 9.27 0.94 -4.02
CA LEU A 45 10.15 0.27 -4.96
C LEU A 45 11.54 0.90 -4.86
N GLU A 46 12.58 0.06 -4.78
CA GLU A 46 13.95 0.55 -4.80
C GLU A 46 14.23 1.29 -6.11
N ASN A 47 14.80 2.49 -6.02
CA ASN A 47 15.10 3.37 -7.16
C ASN A 47 13.87 3.93 -7.91
N SER A 48 12.66 3.92 -7.32
CA SER A 48 11.52 4.68 -7.84
C SER A 48 10.92 5.59 -6.77
N SER A 49 10.39 6.74 -7.21
CA SER A 49 9.58 7.61 -6.36
C SER A 49 8.10 7.28 -6.42
N ASP A 50 7.69 6.33 -7.28
CA ASP A 50 6.31 5.88 -7.41
C ASP A 50 5.81 5.25 -6.11
N ARG A 51 4.61 5.64 -5.70
CA ARG A 51 4.01 5.17 -4.45
C ARG A 51 2.50 5.06 -4.59
N LEU A 52 1.96 3.93 -4.17
CA LEU A 52 0.54 3.76 -3.85
C LEU A 52 0.41 3.71 -2.33
N GLN A 53 -0.48 4.54 -1.79
CA GLN A 53 -0.83 4.52 -0.37
C GLN A 53 -2.34 4.45 -0.20
N ILE A 54 -2.80 3.52 0.64
CA ILE A 54 -4.19 3.44 1.09
C ILE A 54 -4.22 3.68 2.59
N SER A 55 -4.99 4.67 3.03
CA SER A 55 -5.12 5.04 4.44
C SER A 55 -6.57 5.34 4.82
N LEU A 56 -6.89 5.15 6.10
CA LEU A 56 -8.14 5.60 6.69
C LEU A 56 -7.95 6.99 7.29
N GLU A 57 -8.88 7.87 6.98
CA GLU A 57 -9.01 9.18 7.60
C GLU A 57 -10.48 9.44 7.90
N GLN A 58 -10.81 9.62 9.18
CA GLN A 58 -12.18 9.85 9.65
C GLN A 58 -13.16 8.73 9.21
N GLY A 59 -12.68 7.47 9.21
CA GLY A 59 -13.45 6.31 8.76
C GLY A 59 -13.57 6.17 7.24
N ILE A 60 -13.00 7.10 6.46
CA ILE A 60 -13.04 7.08 5.00
C ILE A 60 -11.71 6.51 4.49
N ALA A 61 -11.80 5.51 3.62
CA ALA A 61 -10.64 5.01 2.90
C ALA A 61 -10.24 6.01 1.81
N LYS A 62 -8.98 6.41 1.80
CA LYS A 62 -8.38 7.27 0.78
C LYS A 62 -7.25 6.53 0.10
N ALA A 63 -7.21 6.60 -1.22
CA ALA A 63 -6.10 6.14 -2.03
C ALA A 63 -5.33 7.35 -2.57
N ARG A 64 -4.00 7.31 -2.48
CA ARG A 64 -3.10 8.29 -3.10
C ARG A 64 -2.11 7.53 -3.97
N VAL A 65 -2.02 7.95 -5.22
CA VAL A 65 -1.01 7.49 -6.16
C VAL A 65 -0.07 8.65 -6.44
N HIS A 66 1.21 8.42 -6.27
CA HIS A 66 2.27 9.29 -6.76
C HIS A 66 2.98 8.53 -7.87
N ILE A 67 3.13 9.19 -9.02
CA ILE A 67 3.95 8.70 -10.12
C ILE A 67 5.05 9.74 -10.30
N GLY A 68 6.29 9.31 -10.04
CA GLY A 68 7.48 10.09 -10.24
C GLY A 68 7.67 10.35 -11.72
N GLY A 69 7.59 11.61 -12.13
CA GLY A 69 7.89 12.00 -13.51
C GLY A 69 9.39 11.83 -13.78
N HIS A 70 9.78 10.77 -14.47
CA HIS A 70 10.94 10.83 -15.34
C HIS A 70 10.43 11.10 -16.76
N GLU A 71 10.56 12.36 -17.18
CA GLU A 71 10.69 12.67 -18.60
C GLU A 71 12.01 12.06 -19.09
N LYS A 72 11.91 11.32 -20.20
CA LYS A 72 12.94 10.68 -21.04
C LYS A 72 13.29 9.23 -20.74
#